data_AF-Q0FHT4-F1
#
_entry.id   AF-Q0FHT4-F1
#
_cell.length_a   1.000
_cell.length_b   1.000
_cell.length_c   1.000
_cell.angle_alpha   90.00
_cell.angle_beta   90.00
_cell.angle_gamma   90.00
#
_symmetry.space_group_name_H-M   'P 1'
#
loop_
_entity.id
_entity.type
_entity.pdbx_description
1 polymer ?
#
loop_
_entity_poly.entity_id
_entity_poly.type
_entity_poly.pdbx_seq_one_letter_code
_entity_poly.pdbx_strand_id
1 'polypeptide(L)'
;MSVEETMNSIVMKDRLQTDASPEPTPNDFRIRWSLEPFAATDMVDAWLDLGSEMQSFYADRIRADVETQHEILHSRSPAELARIQAAFFRRAVSDYRAHMGRVTEILDHCWFPRAGQPKT
;
A
#
# COMPACT_ATOMS: atom_id res chain seq x y z
N MET A 1 -30.33 -45.13 23.11
CA MET A 1 -29.42 -44.32 22.27
C MET A 1 -30.16 -43.01 22.03
N SER A 2 -29.75 -41.97 22.75
CA SER A 2 -30.51 -40.73 22.95
C SER A 2 -30.13 -39.70 21.88
N VAL A 3 -31.08 -38.84 21.49
CA VAL A 3 -30.93 -37.81 20.44
C VAL A 3 -29.77 -36.83 20.73
N GLU A 4 -29.37 -36.70 21.99
CA GLU A 4 -28.19 -35.93 22.44
C GLU A 4 -26.86 -36.48 21.89
N GLU A 5 -26.75 -37.80 21.67
CA GLU A 5 -25.52 -38.44 21.20
C GLU A 5 -25.30 -38.16 19.70
N THR A 6 -26.39 -38.05 18.93
CA THR A 6 -26.35 -37.63 17.52
C THR A 6 -26.07 -36.14 17.38
N MET A 7 -26.57 -35.32 18.30
CA MET A 7 -26.38 -33.86 18.26
C MET A 7 -24.95 -33.44 18.62
N ASN A 8 -24.28 -34.15 19.53
CA ASN A 8 -22.85 -33.94 19.82
C ASN A 8 -21.92 -34.38 18.67
N SER A 9 -22.32 -35.37 17.87
CA SER A 9 -21.56 -35.77 16.68
C SER A 9 -21.64 -34.77 15.52
N ILE A 10 -22.69 -33.95 15.46
CA ILE A 10 -22.90 -32.97 14.39
C ILE A 10 -22.17 -31.66 14.71
N VAL A 11 -22.18 -31.21 15.96
CA VAL A 11 -21.53 -29.96 16.38
C VAL A 11 -20.00 -30.03 16.31
N MET A 12 -19.41 -31.22 16.46
CA MET A 12 -17.95 -31.39 16.42
C MET A 12 -17.39 -31.48 14.98
N LYS A 13 -18.26 -31.62 13.97
CA LYS A 13 -17.88 -31.77 12.56
C LYS A 13 -17.70 -30.44 11.80
N ASP A 14 -18.06 -29.31 12.41
CA ASP A 14 -18.06 -27.99 11.75
C ASP A 14 -16.91 -27.07 12.21
N ARG A 15 -16.02 -27.57 13.08
CA ARG A 15 -14.72 -26.93 13.28
C ARG A 15 -13.81 -27.37 12.16
N LEU A 16 -13.74 -26.55 11.11
CA LEU A 16 -12.63 -26.46 10.16
C LEU A 16 -11.75 -27.71 10.20
N GLN A 17 -12.19 -28.78 9.52
CA GLN A 17 -11.24 -29.70 8.92
C GLN A 17 -10.44 -28.88 7.91
N THR A 18 -9.46 -28.11 8.42
CA THR A 18 -8.19 -27.98 7.74
C THR A 18 -7.68 -29.40 7.67
N ASP A 19 -7.98 -30.01 6.53
CA ASP A 19 -7.63 -31.36 6.15
C ASP A 19 -6.34 -31.75 6.84
N ALA A 20 -6.39 -32.84 7.62
CA ALA A 20 -5.18 -33.52 8.04
C ALA A 20 -4.37 -33.75 6.76
N SER A 21 -3.35 -32.92 6.57
CA SER A 21 -2.59 -32.95 5.32
C SER A 21 -2.03 -34.36 5.20
N PRO A 22 -2.25 -35.04 4.06
CA PRO A 22 -1.76 -36.39 3.87
C PRO A 22 -0.26 -36.43 4.19
N GLU A 23 0.18 -37.51 4.86
CA GLU A 23 1.59 -37.80 5.12
C GLU A 23 2.43 -37.45 3.89
N PRO A 24 3.52 -36.67 4.04
CA PRO A 24 4.26 -36.13 2.92
C PRO A 24 4.84 -37.29 2.10
N THR A 25 4.28 -37.52 0.93
CA THR A 25 4.89 -38.46 -0.03
C THR A 25 6.21 -37.87 -0.54
N PRO A 26 7.25 -38.67 -0.82
CA PRO A 26 8.58 -38.19 -1.17
C PRO A 26 8.67 -37.23 -2.38
N ASN A 27 7.59 -37.09 -3.17
CA ASN A 27 7.52 -36.28 -4.38
C ASN A 27 6.49 -35.13 -4.31
N ASP A 28 5.97 -34.76 -3.13
CA ASP A 28 5.03 -33.63 -3.01
C ASP A 28 5.78 -32.28 -2.91
N PHE A 29 6.00 -31.63 -4.05
CA PHE A 29 6.53 -30.26 -4.10
C PHE A 29 5.38 -29.26 -3.91
N ARG A 30 5.19 -28.78 -2.67
CA ARG A 30 4.27 -27.67 -2.37
C ARG A 30 5.02 -26.39 -2.09
N ILE A 31 4.74 -25.36 -2.89
CA ILE A 31 5.19 -24.00 -2.60
C ILE A 31 4.24 -23.41 -1.56
N ARG A 32 4.62 -23.48 -0.29
CA ARG A 32 3.93 -22.79 0.81
C ARG A 32 4.54 -21.39 0.97
N TRP A 33 3.82 -20.38 0.52
CA TRP A 33 4.14 -18.99 0.81
C TRP A 33 3.72 -18.67 2.25
N SER A 34 4.69 -18.48 3.17
CA SER A 34 4.43 -17.93 4.50
C SER A 34 4.92 -16.48 4.53
N LEU A 35 3.98 -15.54 4.71
CA LEU A 35 4.25 -14.11 4.91
C LEU A 35 4.22 -13.72 6.40
N GLU A 36 4.00 -14.69 7.30
CA GLU A 36 4.04 -14.49 8.76
C GLU A 36 5.36 -13.86 9.26
N PRO A 37 6.56 -14.13 8.68
CA PRO A 37 7.79 -13.47 9.09
C PRO A 37 7.83 -11.96 8.79
N PHE A 38 6.96 -11.48 7.91
CA PHE A 38 6.88 -10.09 7.47
C PHE A 38 5.68 -9.35 8.08
N ALA A 39 4.76 -10.06 8.72
CA ALA A 39 3.51 -9.50 9.24
C ALA A 39 3.69 -8.55 10.45
N ALA A 40 4.89 -8.42 11.01
CA ALA A 40 5.17 -7.59 12.19
C ALA A 40 6.56 -6.94 12.15
N THR A 41 6.89 -6.22 11.06
CA THR A 41 8.12 -5.41 11.04
C THR A 41 7.78 -3.99 10.62
N ASP A 42 8.22 -3.00 11.38
CA ASP A 42 8.09 -1.57 11.07
C ASP A 42 8.55 -1.23 9.63
N MET A 43 9.42 -2.06 9.06
CA MET A 43 9.84 -2.02 7.67
C MET A 43 8.70 -2.25 6.65
N VAL A 44 7.76 -3.17 6.92
CA VAL A 44 6.60 -3.40 6.04
C VAL A 44 5.61 -2.24 6.13
N ASP A 45 5.37 -1.72 7.34
CA ASP A 45 4.53 -0.53 7.53
C ASP A 45 5.13 0.68 6.80
N ALA A 46 6.44 0.92 6.95
CA ALA A 46 7.11 2.01 6.25
C ALA A 46 7.14 1.81 4.72
N TRP A 47 7.17 0.56 4.23
CA TRP A 47 6.98 0.26 2.80
C TRP A 47 5.57 0.58 2.31
N LEU A 48 4.54 0.27 3.10
CA LEU A 48 3.15 0.61 2.78
C LEU A 48 2.94 2.13 2.79
N ASP A 49 3.54 2.84 3.75
CA ASP A 49 3.52 4.31 3.82
C ASP A 49 4.20 4.92 2.59
N LEU A 50 5.35 4.38 2.17
CA LEU A 50 6.02 4.82 0.94
C LEU A 50 5.13 4.61 -0.28
N GLY A 51 4.50 3.42 -0.40
CA GLY A 51 3.57 3.12 -1.49
C GLY A 51 2.39 4.10 -1.54
N SER A 52 1.78 4.37 -0.38
CA SER A 52 0.66 5.30 -0.23
C SER A 52 1.05 6.74 -0.60
N GLU A 53 2.24 7.19 -0.19
CA GLU A 53 2.80 8.50 -0.54
C GLU A 53 3.03 8.63 -2.05
N MET A 54 3.60 7.61 -2.69
CA MET A 54 3.80 7.60 -4.15
C MET A 54 2.48 7.67 -4.90
N GLN A 55 1.48 6.88 -4.49
CA GLN A 55 0.15 6.88 -5.12
C GLN A 55 -0.54 8.25 -4.98
N SER A 56 -0.50 8.83 -3.78
CA SER A 56 -1.06 10.15 -3.51
C SER A 56 -0.40 11.23 -4.36
N PHE A 57 0.94 11.21 -4.43
CA PHE A 57 1.70 12.14 -5.27
C PHE A 57 1.31 12.05 -6.75
N TYR A 58 1.21 10.83 -7.30
CA TYR A 58 0.80 10.67 -8.70
C TYR A 58 -0.62 11.14 -8.96
N ALA A 59 -1.56 10.84 -8.06
CA ALA A 59 -2.94 11.30 -8.18
C ALA A 59 -3.01 12.84 -8.23
N ASP A 60 -2.28 13.51 -7.35
CA ASP A 60 -2.21 14.97 -7.32
C ASP A 60 -1.54 15.56 -8.57
N ARG A 61 -0.47 14.91 -9.06
CA ARG A 61 0.23 15.34 -10.27
C ARG A 61 -0.63 15.24 -11.52
N ILE A 62 -1.38 14.15 -11.65
CA ILE A 62 -2.35 13.94 -12.74
C ILE A 62 -3.46 14.99 -12.68
N ARG A 63 -4.00 15.28 -11.49
CA ARG A 63 -5.00 16.34 -11.32
C ARG A 63 -4.47 17.69 -11.78
N ALA A 64 -3.25 18.05 -11.36
CA ALA A 64 -2.59 19.29 -11.78
C ALA A 64 -2.33 19.34 -13.29
N ASP A 65 -1.98 18.22 -13.93
CA ASP A 65 -1.82 18.13 -15.39
C ASP A 65 -3.13 18.40 -16.12
N VAL A 66 -4.24 17.80 -15.66
CA VAL A 66 -5.56 18.00 -16.25
C VAL A 66 -6.04 19.44 -16.08
N GLU A 67 -5.86 20.03 -14.89
CA GLU A 67 -6.14 21.45 -14.64
C GLU A 67 -5.36 22.35 -15.62
N THR A 68 -4.07 22.08 -15.78
CA THR A 68 -3.19 22.86 -16.68
C THR A 68 -3.62 22.71 -18.13
N GLN A 69 -3.96 21.49 -18.58
CA GLN A 69 -4.46 21.27 -19.94
C GLN A 69 -5.79 22.00 -20.18
N HIS A 70 -6.68 22.00 -19.20
CA HIS A 70 -7.92 22.77 -19.28
C HIS A 70 -7.63 24.27 -19.43
N GLU A 71 -6.72 24.83 -18.64
CA GLU A 71 -6.30 26.23 -18.79
C GLU A 71 -5.68 26.54 -20.17
N ILE A 72 -4.83 25.64 -20.67
CA ILE A 72 -4.21 25.77 -22.00
C ILE A 72 -5.27 25.82 -23.10
N LEU A 73 -6.30 24.97 -23.02
CA LEU A 73 -7.40 24.94 -23.99
C LEU A 73 -8.23 26.22 -24.02
N HIS A 74 -8.30 26.94 -22.90
CA HIS A 74 -9.01 28.23 -22.79
C HIS A 74 -8.13 29.45 -23.08
N SER A 75 -6.81 29.26 -23.18
CA SER A 75 -5.85 30.34 -23.43
C SER A 75 -6.08 30.98 -24.80
N ARG A 76 -6.14 32.32 -24.83
CA ARG A 76 -6.42 33.09 -26.07
C ARG A 76 -5.19 33.73 -26.68
N SER A 77 -4.03 33.60 -26.04
CA SER A 77 -2.79 34.20 -26.54
C SER A 77 -1.54 33.39 -26.16
N PRO A 78 -0.44 33.51 -26.95
CA PRO A 78 0.84 32.90 -26.60
C PRO A 78 1.42 33.38 -25.26
N ALA A 79 1.17 34.65 -24.90
CA ALA A 79 1.63 35.22 -23.63
C ALA A 79 0.88 34.65 -22.41
N GLU A 80 -0.37 34.26 -22.59
CA GLU A 80 -1.16 33.56 -21.57
C GLU A 80 -0.70 32.11 -21.41
N LEU A 81 -0.48 31.41 -22.53
CA LEU A 81 0.12 30.08 -22.52
C LEU A 81 1.48 30.06 -21.79
N ALA A 82 2.36 31.03 -22.07
CA ALA A 82 3.65 31.13 -21.39
C ALA A 82 3.51 31.29 -19.87
N ARG A 83 2.49 32.04 -19.41
CA ARG A 83 2.20 32.21 -17.97
C ARG A 83 1.70 30.92 -17.33
N ILE A 84 0.78 30.20 -18.00
CA ILE A 84 0.26 28.90 -17.55
C ILE A 84 1.41 27.89 -17.41
N GLN A 85 2.25 27.78 -18.44
CA GLN A 85 3.43 26.90 -18.43
C GLN A 85 4.40 27.25 -17.30
N ALA A 86 4.71 28.53 -17.11
CA ALA A 86 5.59 28.95 -16.02
C ALA A 86 5.00 28.65 -14.62
N ALA A 87 3.68 28.80 -14.46
CA ALA A 87 2.99 28.44 -13.22
C ALA A 87 3.04 26.94 -12.96
N PHE A 88 2.78 26.14 -14.00
CA PHE A 88 2.89 24.69 -13.96
C PHE A 88 4.28 24.21 -13.53
N PHE A 89 5.35 24.75 -14.14
CA PHE A 89 6.72 24.38 -13.76
C PHE A 89 7.03 24.75 -12.31
N ARG A 90 6.63 25.93 -11.84
CA ARG A 90 6.84 26.34 -10.44
C ARG A 90 6.11 25.40 -9.48
N ARG A 91 4.87 25.03 -9.79
CA ARG A 91 4.08 24.09 -8.99
C ARG A 91 4.74 22.72 -8.96
N ALA A 92 5.10 22.15 -10.11
CA ALA A 92 5.76 20.86 -10.20
C ALA A 92 7.06 20.82 -9.36
N VAL A 93 7.91 21.85 -9.46
CA VAL A 93 9.14 21.92 -8.66
C VAL A 93 8.83 21.94 -7.16
N SER A 94 7.81 22.69 -6.73
CA SER A 94 7.39 22.73 -5.33
C SER A 94 6.89 21.36 -4.85
N ASP A 95 6.02 20.73 -5.63
CA ASP A 95 5.39 19.46 -5.30
C ASP A 95 6.43 18.33 -5.19
N TYR A 96 7.38 18.26 -6.13
CA TYR A 96 8.48 17.28 -6.07
C TYR A 96 9.38 17.51 -4.85
N ARG A 97 9.65 18.75 -4.46
CA ARG A 97 10.45 19.04 -3.26
C ARG A 97 9.73 18.59 -1.98
N ALA A 98 8.42 18.83 -1.89
CA ALA A 98 7.61 18.38 -0.76
C ALA A 98 7.56 16.85 -0.70
N HIS A 99 7.31 16.19 -1.83
CA HIS A 99 7.28 14.73 -1.94
C HIS A 99 8.61 14.09 -1.55
N MET A 100 9.73 14.61 -2.06
CA MET A 100 11.07 14.13 -1.68
C MET A 100 11.36 14.29 -0.18
N GLY A 101 10.85 15.36 0.45
CA GLY A 101 10.92 15.53 1.90
C GLY A 101 10.22 14.38 2.63
N ARG A 102 8.97 14.11 2.28
CA ARG A 102 8.18 13.01 2.88
C ARG A 102 8.79 11.63 2.62
N VAL A 103 9.25 11.36 1.40
CA VAL A 103 9.93 10.10 1.06
C VAL A 103 11.20 9.93 1.90
N THR A 104 11.97 10.99 2.14
CA THR A 104 13.16 10.93 2.98
C THR A 104 12.81 10.60 4.44
N GLU A 105 11.72 11.17 4.97
CA GLU A 105 11.23 10.85 6.32
C GLU A 105 10.78 9.38 6.44
N ILE A 106 10.06 8.87 5.44
CA ILE A 106 9.61 7.47 5.40
C ILE A 106 10.82 6.52 5.27
N LEU A 107 11.79 6.85 4.41
CA LEU A 107 13.00 6.04 4.21
C LEU A 107 13.91 6.03 5.44
N ASP A 108 14.01 7.14 6.17
CA ASP A 108 14.72 7.19 7.46
C ASP A 108 14.12 6.18 8.43
N HIS A 109 12.78 6.07 8.47
CA HIS A 109 12.09 5.10 9.31
C HIS A 109 12.29 3.65 8.85
N CYS A 110 12.35 3.40 7.54
CA CYS A 110 12.69 2.08 6.98
C CYS A 110 14.10 1.61 7.38
N TRP A 111 15.09 2.51 7.28
CA TRP A 111 16.50 2.16 7.52
C TRP A 111 16.89 2.19 9.00
N PHE A 112 16.23 3.04 9.77
CA PHE A 112 16.41 3.18 11.21
C PHE A 112 15.05 3.06 11.92
N PRO A 113 14.55 1.83 12.12
CA PRO A 113 13.34 1.61 12.88
C PRO A 113 13.50 2.23 14.26
N ARG A 114 12.57 3.11 14.67
CA ARG A 114 12.62 3.69 16.01
C ARG A 114 12.36 2.57 17.02
N ALA A 115 13.40 2.12 17.72
CA ALA A 115 13.24 1.14 18.78
C ALA A 115 12.28 1.68 19.86
N GLY A 116 11.11 1.04 19.99
CA GLY A 116 10.28 1.08 21.21
C GLY A 116 9.38 2.31 21.40
N GLN A 117 8.38 2.52 20.55
CA GLN A 117 7.17 3.26 20.94
C GLN A 117 5.98 2.30 20.87
N PRO A 118 5.41 1.84 22.00
CA PRO A 118 4.15 1.13 21.97
C PRO A 118 3.08 2.08 21.45
N LYS A 119 2.48 1.75 20.30
CA LYS A 119 1.32 2.47 19.78
C LYS A 119 0.12 2.08 20.66
N THR A 120 -0.41 3.06 21.40
CA THR A 120 -1.68 2.98 22.16
C THR A 120 -2.89 2.81 21.24
#